data_AF-A0A922DZT1-F1
#
_entry.id   AF-A0A922DZT1-F1
#
_cell.length_a   1.000
_cell.length_b   1.000
_cell.length_c   1.000
_cell.angle_alpha   90.00
_cell.angle_beta   90.00
_cell.angle_gamma   90.00
#
_symmetry.space_group_name_H-M   'P 1'
#
loop_
_entity.id
_entity.type
_entity.pdbx_description
1 polymer ?
#
loop_
_entity_poly.entity_id
_entity_poly.type
_entity_poly.pdbx_seq_one_letter_code
_entity_poly.pdbx_strand_id
1 'polypeptide(L)'
;MWRWKPRHCDLPLFNPVYFLEKYRNTNIGFVGDSLNRNMFISLFCTLKRVSSEVKKWRPAGADRGFTFLNYNLTIAYHRTNLLARYGRWTANANGGVLESLGFKEGFRLDVDVPEGTWAGAPAFHDILIFNTGHWWWAPSKFDPVKSPVLFFKKHHPVIPPIPRDVGLDMVLKHMKNLRPGAIKFFRTQSPRHFEGGDGTKVVLVNGYSLCRQSRRITWNLHSIVFI
;
A
#
# COMPACT_ATOMS: atom_id res chain seq x y z
N MET A 1 -13.38 -5.35 -25.87
CA MET A 1 -12.32 -5.06 -24.87
C MET A 1 -12.77 -3.87 -24.05
N TRP A 2 -12.67 -3.92 -22.72
CA TRP A 2 -13.08 -2.81 -21.85
C TRP A 2 -11.90 -1.85 -21.63
N ARG A 3 -12.15 -0.53 -21.67
CA ARG A 3 -11.17 0.51 -21.35
C ARG A 3 -11.84 1.59 -20.50
N TRP A 4 -11.19 2.01 -19.42
CA TRP A 4 -11.65 3.15 -18.63
C TRP A 4 -11.42 4.46 -19.40
N LYS A 5 -12.44 5.33 -19.45
CA LYS A 5 -12.40 6.65 -20.10
C LYS A 5 -12.74 7.74 -19.07
N PRO A 6 -11.82 8.67 -18.74
CA PRO A 6 -12.15 9.83 -17.92
C PRO A 6 -13.20 10.71 -18.60
N ARG A 7 -14.01 11.43 -17.81
CA ARG A 7 -15.08 12.31 -18.34
C ARG A 7 -14.56 13.48 -19.18
N HIS A 8 -13.40 14.04 -18.84
CA HIS A 8 -12.95 15.33 -19.37
C HIS A 8 -11.68 15.24 -20.22
N CYS A 9 -11.21 14.04 -20.54
CA CYS A 9 -10.00 13.84 -21.32
C CYS A 9 -9.86 12.39 -21.79
N ASP A 10 -9.02 12.18 -22.80
CA ASP A 10 -8.59 10.86 -23.20
C ASP A 10 -7.27 10.50 -22.51
N LEU A 11 -7.25 9.33 -21.86
CA LEU A 11 -6.00 8.73 -21.46
C LEU A 11 -5.27 8.19 -22.69
N PRO A 12 -3.98 8.52 -22.88
CA PRO A 12 -3.18 7.91 -23.93
C PRO A 12 -3.06 6.41 -23.70
N LEU A 13 -2.94 5.66 -24.79
CA LEU A 13 -2.66 4.23 -24.72
C LEU A 13 -1.31 4.00 -24.01
N PHE A 14 -1.25 2.97 -23.17
CA PHE A 14 0.00 2.60 -22.52
C PHE A 14 0.98 2.10 -23.56
N ASN A 15 2.09 2.84 -23.75
CA ASN A 15 3.19 2.43 -24.60
C ASN A 15 4.34 1.90 -23.71
N PRO A 16 4.61 0.59 -23.70
CA PRO A 16 5.63 0.00 -22.83
C PRO A 16 7.06 0.41 -23.22
N VAL A 17 7.34 0.65 -24.50
CA VAL A 17 8.66 1.13 -24.94
C VAL A 17 8.89 2.55 -24.42
N TYR A 18 7.92 3.43 -24.61
CA TYR A 18 7.98 4.79 -24.07
C TYR A 18 8.11 4.79 -22.55
N PHE A 19 7.43 3.88 -21.84
CA PHE A 19 7.58 3.75 -20.38
C PHE A 19 9.02 3.38 -19.99
N LEU A 20 9.60 2.36 -20.63
CA LEU A 20 10.98 1.92 -20.37
C LEU A 20 11.99 3.05 -20.62
N GLU A 21 11.84 3.78 -21.73
CA GLU A 21 12.66 4.94 -22.07
C GLU A 21 12.53 6.08 -21.05
N LYS A 22 11.28 6.42 -20.69
CA LYS A 22 10.99 7.52 -19.77
C LYS A 22 11.51 7.28 -18.35
N TYR A 23 11.49 6.02 -17.89
CA TYR A 23 11.89 5.64 -16.54
C TYR A 23 13.23 4.91 -16.51
N ARG A 24 14.14 5.23 -17.44
CA ARG A 24 15.53 4.79 -17.36
C ARG A 24 16.17 5.21 -16.03
N ASN A 25 17.09 4.38 -15.53
CA ASN A 25 17.83 4.65 -14.28
C ASN A 25 16.93 4.91 -13.06
N THR A 26 15.76 4.29 -13.02
CA THR A 26 14.75 4.50 -11.96
C THR A 26 14.47 3.20 -11.23
N ASN A 27 14.21 3.27 -9.92
CA ASN A 27 13.75 2.16 -9.11
C ASN A 27 12.29 2.40 -8.66
N ILE A 28 11.37 1.50 -9.02
CA ILE A 28 9.93 1.59 -8.71
C ILE A 28 9.54 0.50 -7.71
N GLY A 29 9.01 0.88 -6.55
CA GLY A 29 8.58 -0.04 -5.51
C GLY A 29 7.06 -0.06 -5.32
N PHE A 30 6.47 -1.25 -5.35
CA PHE A 30 5.08 -1.50 -4.97
C PHE A 30 5.04 -2.00 -3.53
N VAL A 31 4.46 -1.23 -2.61
CA VAL A 31 4.40 -1.56 -1.18
C VAL A 31 2.96 -1.78 -0.77
N GLY A 32 2.57 -3.00 -0.41
CA GLY A 32 1.17 -3.23 -0.03
C GLY A 32 0.70 -4.67 -0.10
N ASP A 33 -0.62 -4.82 -0.21
CA ASP A 33 -1.30 -6.10 -0.16
C ASP A 33 -1.22 -6.87 -1.51
N SER A 34 -1.95 -7.97 -1.59
CA SER A 34 -1.97 -8.83 -2.78
C SER A 34 -2.41 -8.12 -4.06
N LEU A 35 -3.14 -7.01 -3.99
CA LEU A 35 -3.51 -6.27 -5.20
C LEU A 35 -2.37 -5.41 -5.73
N ASN A 36 -1.50 -4.88 -4.86
CA ASN A 36 -0.27 -4.25 -5.35
C ASN A 36 0.65 -5.26 -6.02
N ARG A 37 0.67 -6.50 -5.51
CA ARG A 37 1.36 -7.60 -6.19
C ARG A 37 0.81 -7.80 -7.61
N ASN A 38 -0.50 -7.76 -7.79
CA ASN A 38 -1.12 -7.90 -9.12
C ASN A 38 -0.74 -6.74 -10.05
N MET A 39 -0.72 -5.51 -9.53
CA MET A 39 -0.28 -4.34 -10.30
C MET A 39 1.20 -4.44 -10.71
N PHE A 40 2.07 -4.83 -9.78
CA PHE A 40 3.48 -5.11 -10.03
C PHE A 40 3.68 -6.17 -11.13
N ILE A 41 2.97 -7.30 -11.04
CA ILE A 41 3.08 -8.38 -12.04
C ILE A 41 2.51 -7.93 -13.39
N SER A 42 1.39 -7.20 -13.41
CA SER A 42 0.80 -6.67 -14.63
C SER A 42 1.76 -5.73 -15.37
N LEU A 43 2.39 -4.80 -14.65
CA LEU A 43 3.40 -3.91 -15.22
C LEU A 43 4.59 -4.72 -15.73
N PHE A 44 5.14 -5.62 -14.90
CA PHE A 44 6.24 -6.49 -15.29
C PHE A 44 5.98 -7.22 -16.62
N CYS A 45 4.85 -7.93 -16.71
CA CYS A 45 4.49 -8.69 -17.92
C CYS A 45 4.33 -7.77 -19.14
N THR A 46 3.77 -6.58 -18.96
CA THR A 46 3.59 -5.62 -20.06
C THR A 46 4.93 -5.11 -20.60
N LEU A 47 5.87 -4.77 -19.70
CA LEU A 47 7.21 -4.32 -20.09
C LEU A 47 8.06 -5.47 -20.67
N LYS A 48 7.93 -6.68 -20.10
CA LYS A 48 8.66 -7.88 -20.54
C LYS A 48 8.38 -8.25 -22.00
N ARG A 49 7.19 -7.91 -22.53
CA ARG A 49 6.83 -8.15 -23.94
C ARG A 49 7.69 -7.38 -24.93
N VAL A 50 8.27 -6.25 -24.54
CA VAL A 50 9.09 -5.39 -25.42
C VAL A 50 10.55 -5.32 -24.98
N SER A 51 10.95 -6.11 -23.98
CA SER A 51 12.33 -6.16 -23.48
C SER A 51 12.71 -7.59 -23.05
N SER A 52 13.63 -8.20 -23.79
CA SER A 52 14.13 -9.55 -23.54
C SER A 52 15.17 -9.61 -22.42
N GLU A 53 15.98 -8.56 -22.25
CA GLU A 53 17.05 -8.51 -21.25
C GLU A 53 16.56 -8.10 -19.86
N VAL A 54 16.20 -9.10 -19.07
CA VAL A 54 15.62 -8.92 -17.74
C VAL A 54 16.28 -9.86 -16.75
N LYS A 55 16.77 -9.30 -15.63
CA LYS A 55 17.33 -10.05 -14.51
C LYS A 55 16.31 -10.14 -13.37
N LYS A 56 16.08 -11.34 -12.85
CA LYS A 56 15.34 -11.54 -11.60
C LYS A 56 16.25 -11.13 -10.43
N TRP A 57 16.05 -9.93 -9.92
CA TRP A 57 16.81 -9.38 -8.81
C TRP A 57 15.92 -8.44 -7.99
N ARG A 58 16.10 -8.42 -6.67
CA ARG A 58 15.28 -7.63 -5.75
C ARG A 58 16.18 -6.91 -4.74
N PRO A 59 15.85 -5.67 -4.34
CA PRO A 59 16.52 -5.02 -3.23
C PRO A 59 16.21 -5.76 -1.91
N ALA A 60 17.06 -5.56 -0.90
CA ALA A 60 16.83 -6.13 0.42
C ALA A 60 15.42 -5.75 0.96
N GLY A 61 14.74 -6.72 1.55
CA GLY A 61 13.38 -6.55 2.08
C GLY A 61 12.25 -6.57 1.05
N ALA A 62 12.51 -6.52 -0.27
CA ALA A 62 11.46 -6.79 -1.26
C ALA A 62 11.15 -8.28 -1.35
N ASP A 63 9.90 -8.66 -1.60
CA ASP A 63 9.50 -10.05 -1.83
C ASP A 63 9.86 -10.52 -3.25
N ARG A 64 9.71 -9.62 -4.23
CA ARG A 64 9.95 -9.88 -5.65
C ARG A 64 10.56 -8.66 -6.31
N GLY A 65 11.33 -8.87 -7.37
CA GLY A 65 11.86 -7.78 -8.17
C GLY A 65 12.44 -8.25 -9.50
N PHE A 66 12.49 -7.32 -10.44
CA PHE A 66 13.06 -7.51 -11.77
C PHE A 66 13.76 -6.23 -12.22
N THR A 67 14.90 -6.38 -12.88
CA THR A 67 15.66 -5.28 -13.48
C THR A 67 15.71 -5.45 -14.98
N PHE A 68 15.24 -4.45 -15.72
CA PHE A 68 15.34 -4.33 -17.17
C PHE A 68 16.71 -3.72 -17.51
N LEU A 69 17.65 -4.57 -17.93
CA LEU A 69 19.09 -4.24 -17.96
C LEU A 69 19.39 -3.07 -18.90
N ASN A 70 18.85 -3.12 -20.13
CA ASN A 70 19.06 -2.08 -21.15
C ASN A 70 18.55 -0.70 -20.74
N TYR A 71 17.68 -0.62 -19.73
CA TYR A 71 17.09 0.62 -19.24
C TYR A 71 17.57 0.99 -17.84
N ASN A 72 18.30 0.10 -17.17
CA ASN A 72 18.64 0.22 -15.76
C ASN A 72 17.40 0.59 -14.90
N LEU A 73 16.26 -0.04 -15.21
CA LEU A 73 15.00 0.14 -14.50
C LEU A 73 14.75 -1.08 -13.61
N THR A 74 14.62 -0.87 -12.31
CA THR A 74 14.19 -1.93 -11.39
C THR A 74 12.75 -1.70 -10.96
N ILE A 75 11.94 -2.76 -10.99
CA ILE A 75 10.65 -2.78 -10.34
C ILE A 75 10.68 -3.83 -9.21
N ALA A 76 10.15 -3.51 -8.03
CA ALA A 76 10.10 -4.43 -6.90
C ALA A 76 8.76 -4.37 -6.17
N TYR A 77 8.41 -5.46 -5.49
CA TYR A 77 7.23 -5.57 -4.65
C TYR A 77 7.63 -5.90 -3.22
N HIS A 78 7.15 -5.11 -2.27
CA HIS A 78 7.27 -5.31 -0.83
C HIS A 78 5.87 -5.63 -0.27
N ARG A 79 5.70 -6.83 0.25
CA ARG A 79 4.44 -7.26 0.82
C ARG A 79 4.24 -6.64 2.20
N THR A 80 3.07 -6.05 2.38
CA THR A 80 2.59 -5.62 3.69
C THR A 80 1.08 -5.45 3.63
N ASN A 81 0.35 -6.10 4.54
CA ASN A 81 -1.12 -6.06 4.46
C ASN A 81 -1.69 -4.78 5.07
N LEU A 82 -1.08 -4.27 6.14
CA LEU A 82 -1.57 -3.14 6.93
C LEU A 82 -0.60 -1.95 6.96
N LEU A 83 0.54 -2.02 6.26
CA LEU A 83 1.67 -1.07 6.33
C LEU A 83 2.36 -1.04 7.71
N ALA A 84 1.64 -1.21 8.80
CA ALA A 84 2.17 -1.27 10.15
C ALA A 84 2.46 -2.70 10.62
N ARG A 85 3.39 -2.84 11.56
CA ARG A 85 3.68 -4.09 12.26
C ARG A 85 2.41 -4.54 13.00
N TYR A 86 2.06 -5.80 12.82
CA TYR A 86 0.96 -6.42 13.54
C TYR A 86 1.32 -7.85 13.94
N GLY A 87 0.66 -8.35 14.97
CA GLY A 87 0.87 -9.71 15.48
C GLY A 87 -0.21 -10.11 16.48
N ARG A 88 -0.25 -11.38 16.86
CA ARG A 88 -1.17 -11.83 17.90
C ARG A 88 -0.86 -11.14 19.22
N TRP A 89 -1.91 -10.83 19.96
CA TRP A 89 -1.87 -10.31 21.31
C TRP A 89 -2.78 -11.18 22.20
N THR A 90 -2.32 -11.46 23.41
CA THR A 90 -3.05 -12.22 24.43
C THR A 90 -2.89 -11.51 25.76
N ALA A 91 -3.93 -11.56 26.58
CA ALA A 91 -3.93 -10.96 27.91
C ALA A 91 -2.77 -11.49 28.77
N ASN A 92 -2.22 -10.61 29.59
CA ASN A 92 -1.25 -10.97 30.61
C ASN A 92 -1.97 -11.41 31.90
N ALA A 93 -1.44 -12.42 32.58
CA ALA A 93 -1.94 -12.85 33.89
C ALA A 93 -1.87 -11.74 34.96
N ASN A 94 -0.92 -10.81 34.82
CA ASN A 94 -0.78 -9.65 35.70
C ASN A 94 -1.80 -8.53 35.40
N GLY A 95 -2.65 -8.71 34.39
CA GLY A 95 -3.62 -7.72 33.95
C GLY A 95 -2.99 -6.52 33.23
N GLY A 96 -3.85 -5.57 32.88
CA GLY A 96 -3.51 -4.36 32.13
C GLY A 96 -4.76 -3.59 31.74
N VAL A 97 -4.58 -2.44 31.07
CA VAL A 97 -5.71 -1.58 30.69
C VAL A 97 -6.64 -2.30 29.71
N LEU A 98 -6.11 -3.09 28.78
CA LEU A 98 -6.92 -3.84 27.82
C LEU A 98 -7.71 -4.97 28.50
N GLU A 99 -7.10 -5.66 29.45
CA GLU A 99 -7.73 -6.71 30.26
C GLU A 99 -8.86 -6.14 31.13
N SER A 100 -8.65 -4.95 31.71
CA SER A 100 -9.69 -4.23 32.47
C SER A 100 -10.90 -3.83 31.61
N LEU A 101 -10.69 -3.68 30.31
CA LEU A 101 -11.75 -3.44 29.32
C LEU A 101 -12.36 -4.75 28.76
N GLY A 102 -11.94 -5.91 29.27
CA GLY A 102 -12.48 -7.22 28.92
C GLY A 102 -11.81 -7.91 27.73
N PHE A 103 -10.75 -7.36 27.15
CA PHE A 103 -10.02 -8.01 26.05
C PHE A 103 -9.16 -9.16 26.58
N LYS A 104 -9.37 -10.37 26.03
CA LYS A 104 -8.60 -11.58 26.37
C LYS A 104 -7.56 -11.95 25.31
N GLU A 105 -7.88 -11.69 24.05
CA GLU A 105 -7.01 -11.92 22.90
C GLU A 105 -7.35 -10.94 21.77
N GLY A 106 -6.46 -10.84 20.79
CA GLY A 106 -6.65 -9.98 19.62
C GLY A 106 -5.41 -9.88 18.76
N PHE A 107 -5.36 -8.83 17.94
CA PHE A 107 -4.21 -8.49 17.13
C PHE A 107 -3.67 -7.13 17.53
N ARG A 108 -2.46 -7.10 18.07
CA ARG A 108 -1.74 -5.85 18.28
C ARG A 108 -1.30 -5.29 16.93
N LEU A 109 -1.58 -4.02 16.70
CA LEU A 109 -1.11 -3.25 15.56
C LEU A 109 -0.41 -1.98 16.07
N ASP A 110 0.89 -1.88 15.81
CA ASP A 110 1.71 -0.74 16.23
C ASP A 110 1.68 0.36 15.15
N VAL A 111 0.87 1.38 15.37
CA VAL A 111 0.55 2.41 14.35
C VAL A 111 1.77 3.23 13.90
N ASP A 112 2.82 3.27 14.72
CA ASP A 112 4.04 4.03 14.51
C ASP A 112 5.25 3.18 14.10
N VAL A 113 5.05 1.87 13.93
CA VAL A 113 6.13 0.93 13.55
C VAL A 113 5.81 0.32 12.19
N PRO A 114 6.58 0.63 11.12
CA PRO A 114 6.36 0.02 9.82
C PRO A 114 6.61 -1.49 9.87
N GLU A 115 5.83 -2.24 9.09
CA GLU A 115 6.07 -3.68 8.92
C GLU A 115 7.46 -3.92 8.29
N GLY A 116 8.28 -4.75 8.94
CA GLY A 116 9.73 -4.65 8.84
C GLY A 116 10.32 -4.70 7.42
N THR A 117 9.79 -5.54 6.54
CA THR A 117 10.39 -5.81 5.22
C THR A 117 10.32 -4.62 4.26
N TRP A 118 9.28 -3.77 4.36
CA TRP A 118 9.14 -2.61 3.48
C TRP A 118 9.75 -1.33 4.07
N ALA A 119 10.14 -1.31 5.35
CA ALA A 119 10.63 -0.12 6.02
C ALA A 119 11.90 0.49 5.39
N GLY A 120 12.65 -0.29 4.61
CA GLY A 120 13.81 0.16 3.81
C GLY A 120 13.47 0.61 2.39
N ALA A 121 12.25 0.38 1.90
CA ALA A 121 11.84 0.71 0.53
C ALA A 121 12.04 2.21 0.17
N PRO A 122 11.73 3.18 1.06
CA PRO A 122 11.96 4.61 0.77
C PRO A 122 13.42 5.00 0.51
N ALA A 123 14.39 4.21 0.98
CA ALA A 123 15.80 4.48 0.78
C ALA A 123 16.30 4.06 -0.61
N PHE A 124 15.65 3.07 -1.24
CA PHE A 124 16.08 2.50 -2.51
C PHE A 124 15.28 3.04 -3.71
N HIS A 125 13.96 3.18 -3.57
CA HIS A 125 13.06 3.50 -4.70
C HIS A 125 12.88 4.99 -4.95
N ASP A 126 12.87 5.37 -6.23
CA ASP A 126 12.56 6.72 -6.73
C ASP A 126 11.06 6.96 -6.80
N ILE A 127 10.30 5.89 -7.07
CA ILE A 127 8.84 5.92 -7.15
C ILE A 127 8.31 4.83 -6.23
N LEU A 128 7.45 5.19 -5.28
CA LEU A 128 6.72 4.23 -4.46
C LEU A 128 5.22 4.30 -4.74
N ILE A 129 4.62 3.13 -4.93
CA ILE A 129 3.18 2.95 -5.11
C ILE A 129 2.67 2.14 -3.92
N PHE A 130 1.94 2.78 -3.03
CA PHE A 130 1.39 2.16 -1.82
C PHE A 130 -0.04 1.69 -2.03
N ASN A 131 -0.44 0.61 -1.35
CA ASN A 131 -1.85 0.33 -1.10
C ASN A 131 -2.03 -0.41 0.25
N THR A 132 -3.23 -0.28 0.82
CA THR A 132 -3.74 -1.16 1.87
C THR A 132 -5.27 -1.03 1.93
N GLY A 133 -5.96 -1.99 2.52
CA GLY A 133 -7.42 -1.90 2.69
C GLY A 133 -8.10 -3.25 2.89
N HIS A 134 -7.64 -4.30 2.19
CA HIS A 134 -8.37 -5.57 2.20
C HIS A 134 -8.38 -6.27 3.57
N TRP A 135 -7.36 -6.09 4.38
CA TRP A 135 -7.30 -6.74 5.69
C TRP A 135 -8.02 -5.95 6.77
N TRP A 136 -8.02 -4.61 6.69
CA TRP A 136 -8.61 -3.72 7.69
C TRP A 136 -10.04 -4.11 8.02
N TRP A 137 -10.92 -4.27 7.02
CA TRP A 137 -12.34 -4.56 7.24
C TRP A 137 -12.74 -6.01 7.00
N ALA A 138 -11.81 -6.97 6.94
CA ALA A 138 -12.15 -8.37 6.73
C ALA A 138 -12.35 -9.11 8.07
N PRO A 139 -13.58 -9.55 8.43
CA PRO A 139 -13.82 -10.31 9.65
C PRO A 139 -13.06 -11.64 9.68
N SER A 140 -12.83 -12.25 8.51
CA SER A 140 -11.99 -13.45 8.36
C SER A 140 -10.50 -13.23 8.65
N LYS A 141 -10.07 -11.97 8.82
CA LYS A 141 -8.71 -11.61 9.27
C LYS A 141 -8.71 -11.12 10.70
N PHE A 142 -9.67 -10.24 11.03
CA PHE A 142 -9.81 -9.64 12.36
C PHE A 142 -11.29 -9.67 12.74
N ASP A 143 -11.65 -10.66 13.57
CA ASP A 143 -13.02 -10.77 14.09
C ASP A 143 -13.23 -9.65 15.12
N PRO A 144 -14.22 -8.76 14.94
CA PRO A 144 -14.39 -7.59 15.80
C PRO A 144 -14.74 -7.94 17.26
N VAL A 145 -15.18 -9.17 17.53
CA VAL A 145 -15.55 -9.63 18.87
C VAL A 145 -14.53 -10.61 19.42
N LYS A 146 -14.18 -11.64 18.65
CA LYS A 146 -13.32 -12.74 19.11
C LYS A 146 -11.84 -12.39 19.08
N SER A 147 -11.40 -11.62 18.07
CA SER A 147 -9.98 -11.30 17.87
C SER A 147 -9.81 -9.89 17.26
N PRO A 148 -10.23 -8.84 18.00
CA PRO A 148 -10.23 -7.49 17.49
C PRO A 148 -8.81 -6.98 17.22
N VAL A 149 -8.70 -5.96 16.37
CA VAL A 149 -7.46 -5.19 16.24
C VAL A 149 -7.35 -4.23 17.41
N LEU A 150 -6.24 -4.29 18.12
CA LEU A 150 -5.89 -3.46 19.26
C LEU A 150 -4.74 -2.56 18.84
N PHE A 151 -4.96 -1.25 18.84
CA PHE A 151 -3.99 -0.27 18.38
C PHE A 151 -3.00 0.07 19.48
N PHE A 152 -1.72 0.13 19.11
CA PHE A 152 -0.62 0.52 20.00
C PHE A 152 0.15 1.66 19.38
N LYS A 153 0.66 2.57 20.22
CA LYS A 153 1.58 3.64 19.85
C LYS A 153 2.68 3.73 20.90
N LYS A 154 3.95 3.78 20.49
CA LYS A 154 5.11 3.78 21.41
C LYS A 154 5.01 2.68 22.46
N HIS A 155 4.61 1.48 22.04
CA HIS A 155 4.39 0.30 22.89
C HIS A 155 3.24 0.34 23.89
N HIS A 156 2.43 1.40 23.94
CA HIS A 156 1.28 1.51 24.81
C HIS A 156 -0.03 1.33 24.03
N PRO A 157 -1.06 0.71 24.60
CA PRO A 157 -2.37 0.62 23.95
C PRO A 157 -2.98 2.02 23.79
N VAL A 158 -3.62 2.26 22.65
CA VAL A 158 -4.39 3.49 22.40
C VAL A 158 -5.75 3.34 23.08
N ILE A 159 -6.04 4.22 24.05
CA ILE A 159 -7.24 4.20 24.89
C ILE A 159 -7.95 5.56 24.80
N PRO A 160 -9.29 5.60 24.65
CA PRO A 160 -10.19 4.44 24.47
C PRO A 160 -9.91 3.68 23.16
N PRO A 161 -10.32 2.39 23.04
CA PRO A 161 -10.18 1.66 21.79
C PRO A 161 -10.80 2.42 20.63
N ILE A 162 -10.05 2.53 19.54
CA ILE A 162 -10.43 3.33 18.38
C ILE A 162 -10.97 2.44 17.25
N PRO A 163 -11.85 2.97 16.38
CA PRO A 163 -12.26 2.25 15.20
C PRO A 163 -11.14 2.18 14.14
N ARG A 164 -11.30 1.28 13.17
CA ARG A 164 -10.22 0.87 12.25
C ARG A 164 -9.83 1.93 11.23
N ASP A 165 -10.74 2.81 10.86
CA ASP A 165 -10.51 3.98 10.02
C ASP A 165 -9.57 4.98 10.71
N VAL A 166 -9.82 5.30 11.99
CA VAL A 166 -8.93 6.14 12.80
C VAL A 166 -7.55 5.49 12.94
N GLY A 167 -7.52 4.16 13.15
CA GLY A 167 -6.27 3.40 13.19
C GLY A 167 -5.50 3.44 11.87
N LEU A 168 -6.19 3.35 10.72
CA LEU A 168 -5.59 3.50 9.40
C LEU A 168 -5.00 4.90 9.23
N ASP A 169 -5.74 5.95 9.59
CA ASP A 169 -5.24 7.32 9.53
C ASP A 169 -3.97 7.52 10.38
N MET A 170 -3.93 6.92 11.57
CA MET A 170 -2.72 6.91 12.40
C MET A 170 -1.56 6.22 11.69
N VAL A 171 -1.76 5.05 11.10
CA VAL A 171 -0.70 4.36 10.32
C VAL A 171 -0.20 5.22 9.16
N LEU A 172 -1.13 5.82 8.40
CA LEU A 172 -0.77 6.64 7.25
C LEU A 172 0.03 7.89 7.66
N LYS A 173 -0.29 8.48 8.82
CA LYS A 173 0.43 9.63 9.40
C LYS A 173 1.86 9.30 9.84
N HIS A 174 2.13 8.06 10.24
CA HIS A 174 3.47 7.62 10.65
C HIS A 174 4.26 6.92 9.53
N MET A 175 3.73 6.89 8.29
CA MET A 175 4.50 6.41 7.16
C MET A 175 5.78 7.23 6.99
N LYS A 176 6.89 6.54 6.73
CA LYS A 176 8.17 7.20 6.44
C LYS A 176 8.06 8.17 5.27
N ASN A 177 8.72 9.31 5.41
CA ASN A 177 8.94 10.24 4.32
C ASN A 177 9.82 9.61 3.25
N LEU A 178 9.58 10.01 2.00
CA LEU A 178 10.46 9.68 0.90
C LEU A 178 11.69 10.59 0.89
N ARG A 179 12.75 10.14 0.20
CA ARG A 179 13.89 10.99 -0.13
C ARG A 179 13.44 12.21 -0.97
N PRO A 180 14.13 13.36 -0.87
CA PRO A 180 13.85 14.51 -1.73
C PRO A 180 13.84 14.11 -3.22
N GLY A 181 12.84 14.57 -3.97
CA GLY A 181 12.68 14.27 -5.39
C GLY A 181 11.99 12.95 -5.72
N ALA A 182 11.80 12.05 -4.76
CA ALA A 182 11.07 10.81 -5.00
C ALA A 182 9.54 11.03 -5.03
N ILE A 183 8.86 10.21 -5.82
CA ILE A 183 7.43 10.28 -6.09
C ILE A 183 6.71 9.20 -5.28
N LYS A 184 5.59 9.56 -4.65
CA LYS A 184 4.74 8.62 -3.91
C LYS A 184 3.33 8.66 -4.48
N PHE A 185 2.81 7.48 -4.78
CA PHE A 185 1.41 7.25 -5.09
C PHE A 185 0.77 6.41 -4.00
N PHE A 186 -0.51 6.63 -3.77
CA PHE A 186 -1.33 5.76 -2.95
C PHE A 186 -2.51 5.31 -3.78
N ARG A 187 -2.67 4.00 -3.95
CA ARG A 187 -3.79 3.39 -4.65
C ARG A 187 -4.94 3.21 -3.66
N THR A 188 -6.12 3.64 -4.05
CA THR A 188 -7.33 3.45 -3.24
C THR A 188 -7.78 2.00 -3.19
N GLN A 189 -8.72 1.75 -2.29
CA GLN A 189 -9.29 0.44 -2.07
C GLN A 189 -9.99 -0.08 -3.33
N SER A 190 -9.61 -1.29 -3.74
CA SER A 190 -10.32 -2.01 -4.80
C SER A 190 -11.70 -2.46 -4.29
N PRO A 191 -12.76 -2.34 -5.09
CA PRO A 191 -14.06 -2.90 -4.72
C PRO A 191 -13.99 -4.43 -4.64
N ARG A 192 -14.92 -5.00 -3.88
CA ARG A 192 -15.16 -6.44 -3.83
C ARG A 192 -16.52 -6.71 -4.45
N HIS A 193 -16.56 -7.71 -5.32
CA HIS A 193 -17.79 -8.18 -5.95
C HIS A 193 -18.01 -9.61 -5.48
N PHE A 194 -18.85 -9.78 -4.46
CA PHE A 194 -19.34 -11.08 -4.02
C PHE A 194 -20.78 -11.22 -4.50
N GLU A 195 -21.18 -12.43 -4.91
CA GLU A 195 -22.56 -12.71 -5.32
C GLU A 195 -23.54 -12.36 -4.18
N GLY A 196 -24.60 -11.61 -4.49
CA GLY A 196 -25.64 -11.22 -3.53
C GLY A 196 -25.26 -10.10 -2.54
N GLY A 197 -24.09 -9.46 -2.68
CA GLY A 197 -23.71 -8.33 -1.84
C GLY A 197 -24.14 -6.97 -2.40
N ASP A 198 -24.69 -6.10 -1.55
CA ASP A 198 -24.92 -4.69 -1.89
C ASP A 198 -23.60 -4.02 -2.29
N GLY A 199 -23.65 -3.24 -3.37
CA GLY A 199 -22.49 -2.57 -3.94
C GLY A 199 -21.72 -1.73 -2.91
N THR A 200 -20.49 -2.16 -2.61
CA THR A 200 -19.33 -1.42 -2.07
C THR A 200 -19.57 -0.34 -1.00
N LYS A 201 -19.17 -0.61 0.25
CA LYS A 201 -18.72 0.45 1.18
C LYS A 201 -17.34 0.93 0.71
N VAL A 202 -17.29 2.07 0.01
CA VAL A 202 -16.04 2.74 -0.40
C VAL A 202 -15.63 3.71 0.69
N VAL A 203 -14.45 3.52 1.31
CA VAL A 203 -13.83 4.58 2.12
C VAL A 203 -13.09 5.51 1.15
N LEU A 204 -13.66 6.69 0.92
CA LEU A 204 -13.09 7.74 0.07
C LEU A 204 -12.14 8.60 0.92
N VAL A 205 -10.88 8.70 0.48
CA VAL A 205 -9.96 9.76 0.92
C VAL A 205 -9.82 10.69 -0.30
N ASN A 206 -10.15 11.98 -0.12
CA ASN A 206 -10.47 12.99 -1.16
C ASN A 206 -9.63 12.99 -2.47
N GLY A 207 -10.18 13.54 -3.55
CA GLY A 207 -9.62 13.43 -4.90
C GLY A 207 -8.97 14.71 -5.46
N TYR A 208 -8.12 14.51 -6.48
CA TYR A 208 -7.83 15.46 -7.56
C TYR A 208 -7.96 14.75 -8.93
N SER A 209 -8.24 15.52 -9.98
CA SER A 209 -8.52 15.07 -11.36
C SER A 209 -7.29 14.51 -12.09
N LEU A 210 -7.45 13.34 -12.74
CA LEU A 210 -6.40 12.58 -13.47
C LEU A 210 -5.76 13.28 -14.69
N CYS A 211 -6.25 14.45 -15.12
CA CYS A 211 -5.75 15.11 -16.33
C CYS A 211 -4.98 16.40 -16.04
N ARG A 212 -3.70 16.22 -15.66
CA ARG A 212 -2.66 17.23 -15.86
C ARG A 212 -1.35 16.55 -16.25
N GLN A 213 -0.93 16.76 -17.50
CA GLN A 213 0.40 16.38 -17.97
C GLN A 213 1.46 17.21 -17.23
N SER A 214 2.30 16.52 -16.44
CA SER A 214 3.67 16.87 -16.02
C SER A 214 4.04 18.35 -15.79
N ARG A 215 4.33 18.70 -14.52
CA ARG A 215 5.49 19.50 -14.06
C ARG A 215 5.49 19.50 -12.54
N ARG A 216 6.57 19.01 -11.91
CA ARG A 216 6.90 18.98 -10.46
C ARG A 216 5.71 19.19 -9.49
N ILE A 217 5.25 18.11 -8.87
CA ILE A 217 4.32 18.19 -7.74
C ILE A 217 5.14 18.22 -6.45
N THR A 218 5.27 19.43 -5.88
CA THR A 218 5.67 19.64 -4.49
C THR A 218 4.52 19.24 -3.55
N TRP A 219 4.88 18.65 -2.41
CA TRP A 219 3.96 18.12 -1.42
C TRP A 219 3.18 19.21 -0.69
N ASN A 220 1.84 19.08 -0.66
CA ASN A 220 1.03 19.43 0.50
C ASN A 220 -0.02 18.32 0.67
N LEU A 221 -0.11 17.77 1.89
CA LEU A 221 -0.98 16.64 2.24
C LEU A 221 -2.44 16.96 1.98
N HIS A 222 -2.98 16.56 0.82
CA HIS A 222 -4.40 16.24 0.63
C HIS A 222 -4.53 15.27 -0.54
N SER A 223 -4.67 13.98 -0.18
CA SER A 223 -5.56 12.99 -0.78
C SER A 223 -5.31 12.52 -2.24
N ILE A 224 -5.23 11.20 -2.45
CA ILE A 224 -5.01 10.57 -3.76
C ILE A 224 -5.92 9.34 -3.93
N VAL A 225 -6.69 9.34 -5.02
CA VAL A 225 -7.53 8.23 -5.52
C VAL A 225 -6.91 7.69 -6.82
N PHE A 226 -6.87 6.36 -6.94
CA PHE A 226 -6.83 5.65 -8.23
C PHE A 226 -7.75 4.43 -8.12
N ILE A 227 -8.83 4.44 -8.91
CA ILE A 227 -9.81 3.34 -9.06
C ILE A 227 -9.07 2.02 -9.34
#